data_AF-A0A7J9Q872-F1
#
_entry.id   AF-A0A7J9Q872-F1
#
_cell.length_a   1.000
_cell.length_b   1.000
_cell.length_c   1.000
_cell.angle_alpha   90.00
_cell.angle_beta   90.00
_cell.angle_gamma   90.00
#
_symmetry.space_group_name_H-M   'P 1'
#
loop_
_entity.id
_entity.type
_entity.pdbx_description
1 polymer ?
#
loop_
_entity_poly.entity_id
_entity_poly.type
_entity_poly.pdbx_seq_one_letter_code
_entity_poly.pdbx_strand_id
1 'polypeptide(L)'
;MSVKCMELDNEHIAQYVPLTPRLEYSTSLLDEIVDIISQKRDDLKQSNKDLVSDFDESDKTHLQAIELERTMVFSLEILTIAKRKTKSITNIHSIPQVLPSAIPLIRTISAKIYDLIPDCSQKLSKLSVHLGSIVLDSAALTHASFDFSQSNTESSTLLDEVKLMVDSKISKQYPNVDFFKLCNT
;
A
#
# COMPACT_ATOMS: atom_id res chain seq x y z
N MET A 1 -24.30 47.47 -30.19
CA MET A 1 -24.08 46.02 -29.99
C MET A 1 -23.52 45.83 -28.59
N SER A 2 -24.37 45.40 -27.65
CA SER A 2 -23.93 45.09 -26.28
C SER A 2 -23.33 43.70 -26.25
N VAL A 3 -22.06 43.60 -25.88
CA VAL A 3 -21.44 42.32 -25.55
C VAL A 3 -21.92 41.95 -24.15
N LYS A 4 -22.78 40.94 -24.07
CA LYS A 4 -23.23 40.36 -22.82
C LYS A 4 -22.05 39.55 -22.26
N CYS A 5 -21.31 40.13 -21.32
CA CYS A 5 -20.42 39.35 -20.47
C CYS A 5 -21.28 38.33 -19.72
N MET A 6 -21.10 37.05 -20.05
CA MET A 6 -21.60 35.98 -19.20
C MET A 6 -20.83 36.07 -17.89
N GLU A 7 -21.53 36.41 -16.82
CA GLU A 7 -21.06 36.19 -15.46
C GLU A 7 -20.83 34.69 -15.31
N LEU A 8 -19.54 34.30 -15.31
CA LEU A 8 -19.13 33.00 -14.81
C LEU A 8 -19.37 33.06 -13.30
N ASP A 9 -20.22 32.16 -12.80
CA ASP A 9 -20.49 31.98 -11.38
C ASP A 9 -19.16 31.83 -10.62
N ASN A 10 -18.73 32.94 -10.01
CA ASN A 10 -17.46 33.08 -9.30
C ASN A 10 -17.45 32.33 -7.94
N GLU A 11 -18.54 31.66 -7.57
CA GLU A 11 -18.62 30.88 -6.33
C GLU A 11 -18.01 29.46 -6.45
N HIS A 12 -17.87 28.91 -7.65
CA HIS A 12 -17.34 27.54 -7.82
C HIS A 12 -15.83 27.44 -8.01
N ILE A 13 -15.12 28.55 -8.20
CA ILE A 13 -13.66 28.57 -8.48
C ILE A 13 -12.83 28.60 -7.18
N ALA A 14 -13.44 28.97 -6.05
CA ALA A 14 -12.73 29.26 -4.79
C ALA A 14 -12.29 28.03 -3.95
N GLN A 15 -12.57 26.80 -4.37
CA GLN A 15 -12.22 25.57 -3.62
C GLN A 15 -11.41 24.54 -4.43
N TYR A 16 -10.70 24.97 -5.48
CA TYR A 16 -9.74 24.10 -6.16
C TYR A 16 -8.49 23.88 -5.29
N VAL A 17 -8.59 22.99 -4.30
CA VAL A 17 -7.38 22.39 -3.73
C VAL A 17 -6.69 21.66 -4.87
N PRO A 18 -5.40 21.93 -5.16
CA PRO A 18 -4.76 21.39 -6.35
C PRO A 18 -4.56 19.87 -6.19
N LEU A 19 -5.50 19.09 -6.76
CA LEU A 19 -5.51 17.62 -6.65
C LEU A 19 -4.29 16.99 -7.28
N THR A 20 -3.84 17.51 -8.42
CA THR A 20 -2.69 16.97 -9.15
C THR A 20 -1.40 17.03 -8.31
N PRO A 21 -0.95 18.20 -7.80
CA PRO A 21 0.20 18.25 -6.88
C PRO A 21 0.08 17.36 -5.63
N ARG A 22 -1.12 17.21 -5.07
CA ARG A 22 -1.36 16.34 -3.91
C ARG A 22 -1.20 14.86 -4.26
N LEU A 23 -1.68 14.46 -5.43
CA LEU A 23 -1.54 13.10 -5.93
C LEU A 23 -0.09 12.78 -6.32
N GLU A 24 0.61 13.75 -6.94
CA GLU A 24 2.03 13.64 -7.25
C GLU A 24 2.85 13.46 -5.98
N TYR A 25 2.64 14.32 -4.98
CA TYR A 25 3.27 14.18 -3.66
C TYR A 25 2.99 12.80 -3.04
N SER A 26 1.73 12.35 -3.06
CA SER A 26 1.33 11.05 -2.54
C SER A 26 2.05 9.89 -3.25
N THR A 27 2.21 10.00 -4.57
CA THR A 27 2.90 9.01 -5.41
C THR A 27 4.39 8.97 -5.09
N SER A 28 5.04 10.14 -4.99
CA SER A 28 6.46 10.25 -4.64
C SER A 28 6.75 9.72 -3.23
N LEU A 29 5.88 10.02 -2.26
CA LEU A 29 6.00 9.50 -0.90
C LEU A 29 5.86 7.97 -0.87
N LEU A 30 4.92 7.42 -1.65
CA LEU A 30 4.77 5.97 -1.77
C LEU A 30 5.98 5.32 -2.45
N ASP A 31 6.56 5.96 -3.47
CA ASP A 31 7.79 5.51 -4.12
C ASP A 31 8.95 5.43 -3.13
N GLU A 32 9.18 6.48 -2.33
CA GLU A 32 10.22 6.50 -1.30
C GLU A 32 10.05 5.37 -0.27
N ILE A 33 8.82 5.14 0.20
CA ILE A 33 8.53 4.08 1.17
C ILE A 33 8.78 2.69 0.57
N VAL A 34 8.37 2.47 -0.69
CA VAL A 34 8.61 1.22 -1.41
C VAL A 34 10.11 0.95 -1.54
N ASP A 35 10.92 1.97 -1.84
CA ASP A 35 12.37 1.82 -1.96
C ASP A 35 13.02 1.42 -0.63
N ILE A 36 12.60 2.05 0.48
CA ILE A 36 13.08 1.69 1.83
C ILE A 36 12.72 0.25 2.19
N ILE A 37 11.47 -0.15 1.96
CA ILE A 37 11.00 -1.50 2.28
C ILE A 37 11.68 -2.54 1.37
N SER A 38 11.93 -2.22 0.10
CA SER A 38 12.68 -3.09 -0.80
C SER A 38 14.09 -3.33 -0.29
N GLN A 39 14.81 -2.26 0.10
CA GLN A 39 16.15 -2.37 0.65
C GLN A 39 16.15 -3.24 1.92
N LYS A 40 15.20 -3.01 2.84
CA LYS A 40 15.10 -3.83 4.07
C LYS A 40 14.81 -5.29 3.79
N ARG A 41 13.95 -5.58 2.81
CA ARG A 41 13.69 -6.95 2.36
C ARG A 41 14.96 -7.59 1.80
N ASP A 42 15.73 -6.87 0.98
CA ASP A 42 16.96 -7.39 0.39
C ASP A 42 18.04 -7.64 1.46
N ASP A 43 18.18 -6.74 2.43
CA ASP A 43 19.08 -6.90 3.58
C ASP A 43 18.73 -8.17 4.38
N LEU A 44 17.44 -8.36 4.71
CA LEU A 44 16.97 -9.53 5.46
C LEU A 44 17.22 -10.82 4.70
N LYS A 45 16.88 -10.86 3.41
CA LYS A 45 17.11 -12.02 2.55
C LYS A 45 18.59 -12.40 2.52
N GLN A 46 19.47 -11.40 2.48
CA GLN A 46 20.90 -11.63 2.50
C GLN A 46 21.39 -12.13 3.87
N SER A 47 20.87 -11.58 4.97
CA SER A 47 21.18 -12.06 6.33
C SER A 47 20.67 -13.47 6.59
N ASN A 48 19.54 -13.84 6.01
CA ASN A 48 18.89 -15.13 6.21
C ASN A 48 19.38 -16.23 5.25
N LYS A 49 20.41 -15.95 4.43
CA LYS A 49 20.85 -16.88 3.38
C LYS A 49 21.30 -18.23 3.94
N ASP A 50 21.97 -18.24 5.08
CA ASP A 50 22.51 -19.45 5.69
C ASP A 50 21.40 -20.31 6.34
N LEU A 51 20.27 -19.69 6.71
CA LEU A 51 19.08 -20.40 7.22
C LEU A 51 18.45 -21.34 6.17
N VAL A 52 18.86 -21.28 4.90
CA VAL A 52 18.40 -22.25 3.90
C VAL A 52 18.94 -23.65 4.20
N SER A 53 20.20 -23.77 4.64
CA SER A 53 20.83 -25.06 4.99
C SER A 53 20.87 -25.31 6.49
N ASP A 54 21.04 -24.26 7.29
CA ASP A 54 21.43 -24.36 8.70
C ASP A 54 20.25 -24.03 9.64
N PHE A 55 19.02 -24.16 9.14
CA PHE A 55 17.83 -23.94 9.93
C PHE A 55 17.75 -24.93 11.11
N ASP A 56 17.50 -24.37 12.30
CA ASP A 56 17.26 -25.10 13.54
C ASP A 56 15.87 -24.75 14.06
N GLU A 57 14.96 -25.73 14.06
CA GLU A 57 13.57 -25.57 14.54
C GLU A 57 13.50 -25.22 16.03
N SER A 58 14.54 -25.58 16.81
CA SER A 58 14.60 -25.27 18.24
C SER A 58 15.07 -23.84 18.53
N ASP A 59 15.75 -23.20 17.57
CA ASP A 59 16.18 -21.81 17.68
C ASP A 59 15.07 -20.86 17.23
N LYS A 60 14.44 -20.21 18.21
CA LYS A 60 13.37 -19.24 17.96
C LYS A 60 13.82 -18.04 17.14
N THR A 61 15.11 -17.70 17.16
CA THR A 61 15.63 -16.55 16.41
C THR A 61 15.62 -16.81 14.90
N HIS A 62 15.85 -18.07 14.47
CA HIS A 62 15.76 -18.46 13.07
C HIS A 62 14.33 -18.30 12.54
N LEU A 63 13.35 -18.76 13.30
CA LEU A 63 11.93 -18.59 12.96
C LEU A 63 11.52 -17.12 12.88
N GLN A 64 11.93 -16.31 13.85
CA GLN A 64 11.65 -14.87 13.86
C GLN A 64 12.27 -14.16 12.66
N ALA A 65 13.48 -14.54 12.27
CA ALA A 65 14.17 -13.94 11.12
C ALA A 65 13.44 -14.24 9.80
N ILE A 66 12.93 -15.47 9.63
CA ILE A 66 12.15 -15.87 8.44
C ILE A 66 10.77 -15.21 8.42
N GLU A 67 10.08 -15.10 9.56
CA GLU A 67 8.81 -14.40 9.66
C GLU A 67 8.94 -12.89 9.41
N LEU A 68 10.07 -12.29 9.82
CA LEU A 68 10.39 -10.90 9.50
C LEU A 68 10.57 -10.70 7.99
N GLU A 69 11.31 -11.59 7.33
CA GLU A 69 11.46 -11.56 5.86
C GLU A 69 10.12 -11.75 5.16
N ARG A 70 9.31 -12.75 5.58
CA ARG A 70 7.95 -12.97 5.06
C ARG A 70 7.08 -11.73 5.18
N THR A 71 7.14 -11.04 6.31
CA THR A 71 6.41 -9.79 6.54
C THR A 71 6.87 -8.67 5.61
N MET A 72 8.18 -8.54 5.36
CA MET A 72 8.71 -7.54 4.44
C MET A 72 8.37 -7.86 2.98
N VAL A 73 8.46 -9.11 2.55
CA VAL A 73 8.06 -9.55 1.20
C VAL A 73 6.57 -9.26 0.97
N PHE A 74 5.70 -9.63 1.91
CA PHE A 74 4.27 -9.33 1.85
C PHE A 74 3.99 -7.83 1.74
N SER A 75 4.65 -7.03 2.58
CA SER A 75 4.48 -5.58 2.59
C SER A 75 4.89 -4.95 1.27
N LEU A 76 6.01 -5.39 0.69
CA LEU A 76 6.52 -4.88 -0.59
C LEU A 76 5.57 -5.20 -1.75
N GLU A 77 5.05 -6.42 -1.83
CA GLU A 77 4.11 -6.83 -2.89
C GLU A 77 2.83 -5.99 -2.86
N ILE A 78 2.24 -5.81 -1.67
CA ILE A 78 1.03 -5.00 -1.50
C ILE A 78 1.28 -3.53 -1.83
N LEU A 79 2.37 -2.93 -1.35
CA LEU A 79 2.68 -1.54 -1.65
C LEU A 79 3.01 -1.32 -3.13
N THR A 80 3.59 -2.32 -3.80
CA THR A 80 3.81 -2.28 -5.25
C THR A 80 2.48 -2.27 -6.02
N ILE A 81 1.46 -2.98 -5.53
CA ILE A 81 0.10 -2.93 -6.11
C ILE A 81 -0.52 -1.55 -5.87
N ALA A 82 -0.45 -1.03 -4.65
CA ALA A 82 -0.94 0.31 -4.33
C ALA A 82 -0.27 1.39 -5.21
N LYS A 83 1.06 1.31 -5.38
CA LYS A 83 1.85 2.18 -6.27
C LYS A 83 1.38 2.11 -7.71
N ARG A 84 1.13 0.91 -8.24
CA ARG A 84 0.59 0.74 -9.59
C ARG A 84 -0.79 1.38 -9.75
N LYS A 85 -1.68 1.22 -8.76
CA LYS A 85 -3.00 1.87 -8.74
C LYS A 85 -2.87 3.40 -8.72
N THR A 86 -2.00 3.97 -7.89
CA THR A 86 -1.79 5.43 -7.87
C THR A 86 -1.24 5.94 -9.20
N LYS A 87 -0.29 5.22 -9.82
CA LYS A 87 0.29 5.59 -11.13
C LYS A 87 -0.63 5.37 -12.32
N SER A 88 -1.70 4.57 -12.20
CA SER A 88 -2.67 4.36 -13.28
C SER A 88 -3.71 5.48 -13.41
N ILE A 89 -3.71 6.45 -12.50
CA ILE A 89 -4.62 7.60 -12.56
C ILE A 89 -4.17 8.52 -13.68
N THR A 90 -5.03 8.72 -14.67
CA THR A 90 -4.75 9.56 -15.84
C THR A 90 -5.51 10.89 -15.82
N ASN A 91 -6.58 10.96 -15.03
CA ASN A 91 -7.44 12.14 -14.89
C ASN A 91 -8.23 12.10 -13.59
N ILE A 92 -8.87 13.23 -13.25
CA ILE A 92 -9.66 13.39 -12.01
C ILE A 92 -10.81 12.40 -11.87
N HIS A 93 -11.43 11.94 -12.97
CA HIS A 93 -12.56 10.99 -12.92
C HIS A 93 -12.12 9.57 -12.56
N SER A 94 -10.85 9.21 -12.80
CA SER A 94 -10.30 7.91 -12.41
C SER A 94 -9.93 7.82 -10.92
N ILE A 95 -9.78 8.96 -10.24
CA ILE A 95 -9.39 9.00 -8.82
C ILE A 95 -10.40 8.26 -7.93
N PRO A 96 -11.73 8.58 -7.96
CA PRO A 96 -12.72 7.90 -7.13
C PRO A 96 -12.92 6.42 -7.49
N GLN A 97 -12.43 5.96 -8.63
CA GLN A 97 -12.57 4.58 -9.07
C GLN A 97 -11.38 3.71 -8.64
N VAL A 98 -10.20 4.32 -8.52
CA VAL A 98 -8.93 3.57 -8.34
C VAL A 98 -8.38 3.67 -6.93
N LEU A 99 -8.35 4.88 -6.35
CA LEU A 99 -7.74 5.08 -5.03
C LEU A 99 -8.48 4.43 -3.86
N PRO A 100 -9.83 4.33 -3.84
CA PRO A 100 -10.53 3.74 -2.71
C PRO A 100 -10.04 2.33 -2.33
N SER A 101 -9.70 1.46 -3.29
CA SER A 101 -9.15 0.14 -2.99
C SER A 101 -7.64 0.09 -2.77
N ALA A 102 -6.91 1.18 -3.03
CA ALA A 102 -5.49 1.30 -2.65
C ALA A 102 -5.31 1.71 -1.18
N ILE A 103 -6.25 2.48 -0.62
CA ILE A 103 -6.15 3.04 0.73
C ILE A 103 -6.14 1.95 1.82
N PRO A 104 -7.05 0.95 1.84
CA PRO A 104 -7.03 -0.12 2.85
C PRO A 104 -5.77 -0.98 2.79
N LEU A 105 -5.20 -1.17 1.59
CA LEU A 105 -3.93 -1.86 1.41
C LEU A 105 -2.80 -1.13 2.14
N ILE A 106 -2.67 0.18 1.89
CA ILE A 106 -1.69 1.05 2.55
C ILE A 106 -1.89 1.04 4.07
N ARG A 107 -3.13 1.10 4.56
CA ARG A 107 -3.43 1.04 6.00
C ARG A 107 -3.05 -0.29 6.63
N THR A 108 -3.34 -1.38 5.95
CA THR A 108 -3.00 -2.73 6.44
C THR A 108 -1.49 -2.88 6.58
N ILE A 109 -0.73 -2.45 5.56
CA ILE A 109 0.73 -2.51 5.62
C ILE A 109 1.28 -1.56 6.68
N SER A 110 0.73 -0.35 6.79
CA SER A 110 1.09 0.61 7.84
C SER A 110 1.02 -0.01 9.23
N ALA A 111 -0.10 -0.67 9.56
CA ALA A 111 -0.28 -1.35 10.83
C ALA A 111 0.71 -2.52 11.00
N LYS A 112 0.90 -3.33 9.94
CA LYS A 112 1.74 -4.52 9.99
C LYS A 112 3.23 -4.23 10.22
N ILE A 113 3.71 -3.10 9.72
CA ILE A 113 5.14 -2.71 9.84
C ILE A 113 5.41 -1.75 10.99
N TYR A 114 4.41 -1.41 11.82
CA TYR A 114 4.54 -0.40 12.87
C TYR A 114 5.72 -0.68 13.82
N ASP A 115 5.83 -1.91 14.32
CA ASP A 115 6.90 -2.30 15.24
C ASP A 115 8.25 -2.52 14.55
N LEU A 116 8.26 -2.66 13.22
CA LEU A 116 9.43 -3.03 12.43
C LEU A 116 10.14 -1.81 11.84
N ILE A 117 9.35 -0.90 11.25
CA ILE A 117 9.82 0.33 10.60
C ILE A 117 8.82 1.46 10.92
N PRO A 118 8.85 2.00 12.16
CA PRO A 118 7.86 2.96 12.65
C PRO A 118 7.74 4.21 11.76
N ASP A 119 8.85 4.70 11.22
CA ASP A 119 8.86 5.88 10.35
C ASP A 119 8.09 5.65 9.04
N CYS A 120 8.27 4.48 8.42
CA CYS A 120 7.51 4.09 7.22
C CYS A 120 6.02 3.90 7.56
N SER A 121 5.71 3.26 8.69
CA SER A 121 4.33 3.13 9.17
C SER A 121 3.65 4.49 9.33
N GLN A 122 4.30 5.44 10.00
CA GLN A 122 3.75 6.79 10.16
C GLN A 122 3.53 7.50 8.81
N LYS A 123 4.49 7.38 7.88
CA LYS A 123 4.35 7.93 6.52
C LYS A 123 3.19 7.28 5.77
N LEU A 124 3.03 5.96 5.82
CA LEU A 124 1.90 5.24 5.19
C LEU A 124 0.55 5.61 5.81
N SER A 125 0.48 5.76 7.13
CA SER A 125 -0.73 6.24 7.82
C SER A 125 -1.14 7.62 7.33
N LYS A 126 -0.21 8.58 7.28
CA LYS A 126 -0.44 9.93 6.73
C LYS A 126 -0.85 9.88 5.26
N LEU A 127 -0.15 9.09 4.45
CA LEU A 127 -0.46 8.89 3.04
C LEU A 127 -1.90 8.38 2.85
N SER A 128 -2.33 7.40 3.64
CA SER A 128 -3.69 6.84 3.54
C SER A 128 -4.79 7.88 3.81
N VAL A 129 -4.55 8.80 4.74
CA VAL A 129 -5.45 9.92 5.05
C VAL A 129 -5.44 10.94 3.92
N HIS A 130 -4.25 11.26 3.40
CA HIS A 130 -4.09 12.21 2.31
C HIS A 130 -4.79 11.73 1.03
N LEU A 131 -4.60 10.46 0.66
CA LEU A 131 -5.31 9.82 -0.46
C LEU A 131 -6.83 9.80 -0.24
N GLY A 132 -7.29 9.57 1.00
CA GLY A 132 -8.72 9.64 1.33
C GLY A 132 -9.31 11.03 1.09
N SER A 133 -8.60 12.08 1.46
CA SER A 133 -9.02 13.46 1.18
C SER A 133 -9.02 13.76 -0.33
N ILE A 134 -8.03 13.26 -1.09
CA ILE A 134 -8.00 13.40 -2.55
C ILE A 134 -9.22 12.71 -3.20
N VAL A 135 -9.58 11.52 -2.73
CA VAL A 135 -10.78 10.79 -3.19
C VAL A 135 -12.04 11.63 -2.97
N LEU A 136 -12.25 12.15 -1.76
CA LEU A 136 -13.45 12.94 -1.43
C LEU A 136 -13.56 14.20 -2.28
N ASP A 137 -12.47 14.95 -2.40
CA ASP A 137 -12.43 16.18 -3.20
C ASP A 137 -12.65 15.90 -4.69
N SER A 138 -12.03 14.83 -5.22
CA SER A 138 -12.22 14.44 -6.62
C SER A 138 -13.66 13.95 -6.89
N ALA A 139 -14.28 13.23 -5.96
CA ALA A 139 -15.66 12.78 -6.07
C ALA A 139 -16.62 13.99 -6.09
N ALA A 140 -16.41 14.96 -5.21
CA ALA A 140 -17.20 16.19 -5.18
C ALA A 140 -17.09 16.98 -6.50
N LEU A 141 -15.87 17.15 -7.02
CA LEU A 141 -15.62 17.89 -8.27
C LEU A 141 -16.15 17.18 -9.53
N THR A 142 -16.23 15.85 -9.51
CA THR A 142 -16.66 15.06 -10.67
C THR A 142 -18.09 14.56 -10.57
N HIS A 143 -18.78 14.89 -9.47
CA HIS A 143 -20.09 14.33 -9.10
C HIS A 143 -20.11 12.79 -9.11
N ALA A 144 -18.95 12.15 -8.88
CA ALA A 144 -18.82 10.72 -8.82
C ALA A 144 -19.19 10.19 -7.43
N SER A 145 -19.78 9.00 -7.39
CA SER A 145 -19.90 8.21 -6.16
C SER A 145 -18.92 7.05 -6.20
N PHE A 146 -18.56 6.53 -5.03
CA PHE A 146 -17.75 5.33 -4.91
C PHE A 146 -18.21 4.52 -3.69
N ASP A 147 -18.01 3.20 -3.74
CA ASP A 147 -18.43 2.29 -2.68
C ASP A 147 -17.22 1.81 -1.86
N PHE A 148 -17.14 2.27 -0.62
CA PHE A 148 -16.11 1.84 0.33
C PHE A 148 -16.23 0.36 0.69
N SER A 149 -17.43 -0.20 0.75
CA SER A 149 -17.65 -1.62 1.08
C SER A 149 -17.12 -2.52 -0.03
N GLN A 150 -17.41 -2.17 -1.28
CA GLN A 150 -16.85 -2.84 -2.44
C GLN A 150 -15.32 -2.72 -2.47
N SER A 151 -14.80 -1.50 -2.25
CA SER A 151 -13.35 -1.24 -2.26
C SER A 151 -12.62 -2.01 -1.15
N ASN A 152 -13.20 -2.11 0.04
CA ASN A 152 -12.65 -2.88 1.15
C ASN A 152 -12.65 -4.38 0.85
N THR A 153 -13.70 -4.88 0.19
CA THR A 153 -13.78 -6.27 -0.24
C THR A 153 -12.69 -6.59 -1.26
N GLU A 154 -12.52 -5.73 -2.27
CA GLU A 154 -11.44 -5.86 -3.28
C GLU A 154 -10.07 -5.88 -2.60
N SER A 155 -9.81 -4.94 -1.69
CA SER A 155 -8.55 -4.91 -0.94
C SER A 155 -8.33 -6.17 -0.12
N SER A 156 -9.36 -6.70 0.54
CA SER A 156 -9.27 -7.92 1.35
C SER A 156 -8.90 -9.13 0.50
N THR A 157 -9.59 -9.31 -0.64
CA THR A 157 -9.29 -10.41 -1.57
C THR A 157 -7.85 -10.33 -2.06
N LEU A 158 -7.37 -9.14 -2.42
CA LEU A 158 -5.99 -8.95 -2.85
C LEU A 158 -4.97 -9.25 -1.74
N LEU A 159 -5.27 -8.86 -0.49
CA LEU A 159 -4.42 -9.17 0.66
C LEU A 159 -4.30 -10.68 0.86
N ASP A 160 -5.40 -11.43 0.74
CA ASP A 160 -5.41 -12.89 0.86
C ASP A 160 -4.64 -13.56 -0.28
N GLU A 161 -4.84 -13.13 -1.53
CA GLU A 161 -4.12 -13.65 -2.69
C GLU A 161 -2.61 -13.45 -2.57
N VAL A 162 -2.18 -12.25 -2.19
CA VAL A 162 -0.76 -11.94 -2.01
C VAL A 162 -0.19 -12.70 -0.82
N LYS A 163 -0.95 -12.88 0.27
CA LYS A 163 -0.53 -13.71 1.39
C LYS A 163 -0.24 -15.13 0.94
N LEU A 164 -1.17 -15.77 0.22
CA LEU A 164 -0.97 -17.13 -0.31
C LEU A 164 0.23 -17.22 -1.26
N MET A 165 0.42 -16.22 -2.12
CA MET A 165 1.57 -16.14 -3.01
C MET A 165 2.89 -16.05 -2.23
N VAL A 166 2.96 -15.18 -1.22
CA VAL A 166 4.16 -14.98 -0.40
C VAL A 166 4.46 -16.20 0.44
N ASP A 167 3.44 -16.83 1.01
CA ASP A 167 3.58 -18.08 1.76
C ASP A 167 4.17 -19.17 0.85
N SER A 168 3.68 -19.30 -0.38
CA SER A 168 4.27 -20.22 -1.35
C SER A 168 5.74 -19.89 -1.70
N LYS A 169 6.08 -18.61 -1.85
CA LYS A 169 7.46 -18.15 -2.14
C LYS A 169 8.40 -18.48 -0.98
N ILE A 170 8.00 -18.13 0.25
CA ILE A 170 8.82 -18.33 1.46
C ILE A 170 9.00 -19.81 1.75
N SER A 171 7.95 -20.64 1.64
CA SER A 171 8.08 -22.10 1.82
C SER A 171 9.03 -22.75 0.82
N LYS A 172 9.10 -22.24 -0.41
CA LYS A 172 10.08 -22.72 -1.40
C LYS A 172 11.49 -22.25 -1.11
N GLN A 173 11.65 -21.05 -0.55
CA GLN A 173 12.95 -20.49 -0.17
C GLN A 173 13.54 -21.20 1.04
N TYR A 174 12.70 -21.60 2.00
CA TYR A 174 13.08 -22.27 3.24
C TYR A 174 12.41 -23.64 3.36
N PRO A 175 12.86 -24.65 2.60
CA PRO A 175 12.20 -25.97 2.54
C PRO A 175 12.28 -26.76 3.86
N ASN A 176 13.21 -26.40 4.74
CA ASN A 176 13.42 -27.05 6.04
C ASN A 176 12.51 -26.50 7.15
N VAL A 177 11.68 -25.48 6.85
CA VAL A 177 10.78 -24.85 7.83
C VAL A 177 9.38 -25.44 7.68
N ASP A 178 8.82 -25.94 8.77
CA ASP A 178 7.43 -26.39 8.84
C ASP A 178 6.49 -25.23 9.18
N PHE A 179 6.04 -24.51 8.14
CA PHE A 179 5.10 -23.39 8.29
C PHE A 179 3.71 -23.81 8.79
N PHE A 180 3.34 -25.10 8.73
CA PHE A 180 2.06 -25.58 9.27
C PHE A 180 2.05 -25.63 10.79
N LYS A 181 3.20 -25.91 11.42
CA LYS A 181 3.33 -25.80 12.88
C LYS A 181 3.26 -24.35 13.37
N LEU A 182 3.85 -23.42 12.60
CA LEU A 182 3.89 -21.99 12.96
C LEU A 182 2.51 -21.31 12.94
N CYS A 183 1.60 -21.74 12.06
CA CYS A 183 0.24 -21.18 12.00
C CYS A 183 -0.69 -21.66 13.14
N ASN A 184 -0.29 -22.66 13.92
CA ASN A 184 -1.11 -23.29 14.97
C ASN A 184 -0.61 -22.99 16.40
N THR A 185 0.33 -22.05 16.56
CA THR A 185 0.85 -21.58 17.85
C THR A 185 0.46 -20.12 18.06
#